data_AF-W7YD02-F1
#
_entry.id   AF-W7YD02-F1
#
_cell.length_a   1.000
_cell.length_b   1.000
_cell.length_c   1.000
_cell.angle_alpha   90.00
_cell.angle_beta   90.00
_cell.angle_gamma   90.00
#
_symmetry.space_group_name_H-M   'P 1'
#
loop_
_entity.id
_entity.type
_entity.pdbx_description
1 polymer ?
#
loop_
_entity_poly.entity_id
_entity_poly.type
_entity_poly.pdbx_seq_one_letter_code
_entity_poly.pdbx_strand_id
1 'polypeptide(L)'
;MVHVKINNANIEPVFFTYPNVQEIDDIVEYYVKNNTPEYDFVAEDGFGHHFWVIRNSATNQRIEELFATKVPATYVADGHHRTAAAALVGQEKRLQNPRHRGDENYNYFLAVHFPDNQLKIIDYNRVVKDLHGLSNQEFMARLRECFEISRASKAIIKPNKLHEFTMYLNGNWYKLNAKAGTYNDNDPLGFWMLPFFQNWY
;
A
#
# COMPACT_ATOMS: atom_id res chain seq x y z
N MET A 1 -16.91 -7.09 -3.41
CA MET A 1 -15.98 -8.04 -4.05
C MET A 1 -16.77 -9.22 -4.61
N VAL A 2 -17.49 -8.98 -5.71
CA VAL A 2 -18.39 -9.98 -6.34
C VAL A 2 -17.60 -11.21 -6.80
N HIS A 3 -16.34 -11.02 -7.22
CA HIS A 3 -15.52 -12.11 -7.73
C HIS A 3 -15.21 -13.21 -6.68
N VAL A 4 -14.92 -12.89 -5.41
CA VAL A 4 -14.63 -13.93 -4.39
C VAL A 4 -15.87 -14.76 -4.10
N LYS A 5 -17.04 -14.11 -4.06
CA LYS A 5 -18.32 -14.78 -3.82
C LYS A 5 -18.69 -15.72 -4.96
N ILE A 6 -18.49 -15.28 -6.21
CA ILE A 6 -18.82 -16.07 -7.41
C ILE A 6 -17.79 -17.18 -7.66
N ASN A 7 -16.49 -16.86 -7.64
CA ASN A 7 -15.42 -17.83 -7.94
C ASN A 7 -15.08 -18.73 -6.75
N ASN A 8 -15.52 -18.36 -5.54
CA ASN A 8 -15.19 -19.06 -4.30
C ASN A 8 -13.66 -19.21 -4.08
N ALA A 9 -12.89 -18.19 -4.48
CA ALA A 9 -11.43 -18.16 -4.44
C ALA A 9 -10.87 -16.76 -4.13
N ASN A 10 -9.73 -16.71 -3.45
CA ASN A 10 -8.90 -15.50 -3.31
C ASN A 10 -7.87 -15.51 -4.44
N ILE A 11 -8.05 -14.65 -5.44
CA ILE A 11 -7.20 -14.64 -6.64
C ILE A 11 -6.10 -13.59 -6.53
N GLU A 12 -6.21 -12.67 -5.57
CA GLU A 12 -5.23 -11.61 -5.32
C GLU A 12 -4.84 -11.61 -3.85
N PRO A 13 -3.53 -11.61 -3.53
CA PRO A 13 -3.07 -11.50 -2.16
C PRO A 13 -3.31 -10.09 -1.61
N VAL A 14 -3.55 -10.00 -0.30
CA VAL A 14 -3.36 -8.75 0.44
C VAL A 14 -1.88 -8.59 0.73
N PHE A 15 -1.34 -7.42 0.45
CA PHE A 15 0.06 -7.10 0.68
C PHE A 15 0.23 -6.53 2.08
N PHE A 16 0.95 -7.27 2.92
CA PHE A 16 1.42 -6.85 4.22
C PHE A 16 2.91 -6.52 4.25
N THR A 17 3.26 -5.62 5.15
CA THR A 17 4.65 -5.44 5.59
C THR A 17 4.81 -5.70 7.08
N TYR A 18 6.02 -5.98 7.52
CA TYR A 18 6.36 -6.21 8.92
C TYR A 18 7.78 -5.69 9.23
N PRO A 19 8.07 -5.32 10.49
CA PRO A 19 9.44 -4.99 10.90
C PRO A 19 10.37 -6.16 10.62
N ASN A 20 11.49 -5.90 9.95
CA ASN A 20 12.43 -6.95 9.53
C ASN A 20 12.80 -7.90 10.68
N VAL A 21 12.84 -9.20 10.35
CA VAL A 21 13.36 -10.27 11.20
C VAL A 21 14.43 -11.00 10.42
N GLN A 22 15.69 -10.76 10.76
CA GLN A 22 16.86 -11.30 10.05
C GLN A 22 16.79 -12.81 9.84
N GLU A 23 16.30 -13.58 10.82
CA GLU A 23 16.21 -15.04 10.65
C GLU A 23 15.21 -15.49 9.58
N ILE A 24 14.18 -14.68 9.29
CA ILE A 24 13.25 -14.96 8.17
C ILE A 24 13.96 -14.70 6.85
N ASP A 25 14.68 -13.57 6.74
CA ASP A 25 15.47 -13.22 5.56
C ASP A 25 16.52 -14.31 5.26
N ASP A 26 17.24 -14.78 6.29
CA ASP A 26 18.24 -15.84 6.15
C ASP A 26 17.63 -17.14 5.60
N ILE A 27 16.42 -17.52 6.05
CA ILE A 27 15.71 -18.70 5.55
C ILE A 27 15.34 -18.50 4.06
N VAL A 28 14.78 -17.33 3.71
CA VAL A 28 14.36 -17.03 2.34
C VAL A 28 15.57 -17.00 1.40
N GLU A 29 16.63 -16.28 1.76
CA GLU A 29 17.86 -16.19 0.98
C GLU A 29 18.53 -17.55 0.80
N TYR A 30 18.63 -18.33 1.89
CA TYR A 30 19.15 -19.70 1.81
C TYR A 30 18.31 -20.54 0.85
N TYR A 31 16.98 -20.46 0.92
CA TYR A 31 16.11 -21.25 0.06
C TYR A 31 16.28 -20.87 -1.41
N VAL A 32 16.25 -19.57 -1.72
CA VAL A 32 16.41 -19.03 -3.07
C VAL A 32 17.77 -19.42 -3.66
N LYS A 33 18.85 -19.36 -2.86
CA LYS A 33 20.21 -19.68 -3.32
C LYS A 33 20.42 -21.18 -3.61
N ASN A 34 19.74 -22.06 -2.88
CA ASN A 34 20.00 -23.50 -2.91
C ASN A 34 18.94 -24.32 -3.65
N ASN A 35 17.89 -23.69 -4.18
CA ASN A 35 16.80 -24.38 -4.88
C ASN A 35 16.48 -23.71 -6.21
N THR A 36 16.06 -24.51 -7.18
CA THR A 36 15.57 -23.99 -8.47
C THR A 36 14.16 -23.41 -8.31
N PRO A 37 13.87 -22.24 -8.90
CA PRO A 37 12.51 -21.71 -8.95
C PRO A 37 11.55 -22.67 -9.67
N GLU A 38 10.31 -22.75 -9.20
CA GLU A 38 9.21 -23.47 -9.86
C GLU A 38 8.71 -22.70 -11.10
N TYR A 39 8.72 -21.36 -11.03
CA TYR A 39 8.51 -20.50 -12.20
C TYR A 39 9.68 -19.54 -12.36
N ASP A 40 10.21 -19.45 -13.58
CA ASP A 40 11.31 -18.57 -13.97
C ASP A 40 11.07 -18.09 -15.39
N PHE A 41 10.66 -16.83 -15.54
CA PHE A 41 10.36 -16.24 -16.85
C PHE A 41 10.59 -14.74 -16.86
N VAL A 42 10.77 -14.16 -18.04
CA VAL A 42 10.85 -12.71 -18.26
C VAL A 42 9.56 -12.26 -18.92
N ALA A 43 8.89 -11.27 -18.33
CA ALA A 43 7.67 -10.68 -18.88
C ALA A 43 8.00 -9.74 -20.06
N GLU A 44 6.98 -9.35 -20.82
CA GLU A 44 7.13 -8.50 -22.03
C GLU A 44 7.75 -7.12 -21.74
N ASP A 45 7.62 -6.65 -20.51
CA ASP A 45 8.22 -5.40 -19.99
C ASP A 45 9.69 -5.55 -19.61
N GLY A 46 10.27 -6.75 -19.75
CA GLY A 46 11.67 -7.06 -19.50
C GLY A 46 11.99 -7.40 -18.04
N PHE A 47 10.99 -7.48 -17.15
CA PHE A 47 11.22 -7.88 -15.76
C PHE A 47 11.25 -9.39 -15.60
N GLY A 48 12.25 -9.88 -14.85
CA GLY A 48 12.39 -11.29 -14.47
C GLY A 48 11.48 -11.62 -13.29
N HIS A 49 10.70 -12.70 -13.43
CA HIS A 49 9.79 -13.21 -12.42
C HIS A 49 10.23 -14.60 -12.01
N HIS A 50 10.55 -14.75 -10.73
CA HIS A 50 10.99 -16.00 -10.15
C HIS A 50 10.10 -16.36 -8.95
N PHE A 51 9.69 -17.62 -8.86
CA PHE A 51 8.80 -18.11 -7.81
C PHE A 51 9.29 -19.45 -7.27
N TRP A 52 9.43 -19.55 -5.96
CA TRP A 52 9.84 -20.77 -5.27
C TRP A 52 8.72 -21.28 -4.37
N VAL A 53 8.61 -22.60 -4.25
CA VAL A 53 7.68 -23.26 -3.32
C VAL A 53 8.48 -23.98 -2.24
N ILE A 54 8.29 -23.61 -0.98
CA ILE A 54 8.88 -24.30 0.17
C ILE A 54 7.97 -25.47 0.57
N ARG A 55 8.34 -26.69 0.16
CA ARG A 55 7.59 -27.93 0.48
C ARG A 55 8.05 -28.58 1.78
N ASN A 56 9.13 -28.09 2.40
CA ASN A 56 9.67 -28.61 3.65
C ASN A 56 8.83 -28.15 4.84
N SER A 57 8.19 -29.10 5.53
CA SER A 57 7.33 -28.80 6.68
C SER A 57 8.07 -28.17 7.86
N ALA A 58 9.32 -28.58 8.12
CA ALA A 58 10.13 -28.02 9.21
C ALA A 58 10.52 -26.55 8.94
N THR A 59 10.84 -26.20 7.69
CA THR A 59 11.08 -24.81 7.29
C THR A 59 9.82 -23.97 7.44
N ASN A 60 8.67 -24.47 7.01
CA ASN A 60 7.39 -23.75 7.14
C ASN A 60 7.03 -23.54 8.62
N GLN A 61 7.15 -24.57 9.46
CA GLN A 61 6.93 -24.45 10.90
C GLN A 61 7.88 -23.42 11.52
N ARG A 62 9.16 -23.38 11.10
CA ARG A 62 10.12 -22.40 11.60
C ARG A 62 9.72 -20.97 11.23
N ILE A 63 9.23 -20.74 10.01
CA ILE A 63 8.73 -19.43 9.58
C ILE A 63 7.51 -19.04 10.43
N GLU A 64 6.55 -19.94 10.62
CA GLU A 64 5.37 -19.72 11.46
C GLU A 64 5.75 -19.34 12.91
N GLU A 65 6.70 -20.05 13.50
CA GLU A 65 7.23 -19.74 14.83
C GLU A 65 7.87 -18.35 14.90
N LEU A 66 8.65 -17.96 13.88
CA LEU A 66 9.28 -16.64 13.82
C LEU A 66 8.23 -15.53 13.69
N PHE A 67 7.21 -15.72 12.86
CA PHE A 67 6.07 -14.80 12.79
C PHE A 67 5.33 -14.70 14.13
N ALA A 68 5.09 -15.82 14.81
CA ALA A 68 4.38 -15.83 16.09
C ALA A 68 5.17 -15.20 17.25
N THR A 69 6.50 -15.30 17.23
CA THR A 69 7.35 -14.94 18.39
C THR A 69 8.17 -13.67 18.19
N LYS A 70 8.47 -13.29 16.95
CA LYS A 70 9.37 -12.18 16.64
C LYS A 70 8.75 -11.06 15.82
N VAL A 71 7.69 -11.32 15.06
CA VAL A 71 7.00 -10.29 14.28
C VAL A 71 5.93 -9.65 15.18
N PRO A 72 6.12 -8.40 15.65
CA PRO A 72 5.20 -7.80 16.62
C PRO A 72 3.85 -7.43 16.00
N ALA A 73 3.86 -7.09 14.71
CA ALA A 73 2.69 -6.68 13.95
C ALA A 73 2.94 -6.80 12.45
N THR A 74 1.85 -6.96 11.69
CA THR A 74 1.82 -6.81 10.23
C THR A 74 0.94 -5.61 9.87
N TYR A 75 1.35 -4.86 8.86
CA TYR A 75 0.68 -3.65 8.40
C TYR A 75 0.17 -3.87 6.97
N VAL A 76 -1.07 -3.49 6.69
CA VAL A 76 -1.60 -3.55 5.32
C VAL A 76 -0.91 -2.47 4.48
N ALA A 77 -0.05 -2.88 3.56
CA ALA A 77 0.63 -1.97 2.63
C ALA A 77 -0.24 -1.73 1.39
N ASP A 78 -0.92 -2.77 0.89
CA ASP A 78 -1.91 -2.66 -0.17
C ASP A 78 -3.01 -3.74 -0.03
N GLY A 79 -4.24 -3.39 -0.41
CA GLY A 79 -5.40 -4.28 -0.30
C GLY A 79 -6.30 -4.04 0.93
N HIS A 80 -6.39 -2.81 1.43
CA HIS A 80 -7.33 -2.43 2.50
C HIS A 80 -8.78 -2.84 2.18
N HIS A 81 -9.26 -2.50 0.99
CA HIS A 81 -10.60 -2.90 0.53
C HIS A 81 -10.73 -4.42 0.33
N ARG A 82 -9.66 -5.09 -0.11
CA ARG A 82 -9.63 -6.56 -0.24
C ARG A 82 -9.76 -7.24 1.12
N THR A 83 -9.04 -6.75 2.13
CA THR A 83 -9.13 -7.24 3.51
C THR A 83 -10.54 -7.06 4.06
N ALA A 84 -11.11 -5.86 3.94
CA ALA A 84 -12.46 -5.57 4.43
C ALA A 84 -13.51 -6.45 3.72
N ALA A 85 -13.38 -6.63 2.40
CA ALA A 85 -14.33 -7.43 1.66
C ALA A 85 -14.18 -8.94 1.89
N ALA A 86 -12.96 -9.44 2.10
CA ALA A 86 -12.72 -10.83 2.51
C ALA A 86 -13.34 -11.10 3.89
N ALA A 87 -13.21 -10.17 4.83
CA ALA A 87 -13.84 -10.27 6.15
C ALA A 87 -15.38 -10.32 6.06
N LEU A 88 -15.99 -9.51 5.19
CA LEU A 88 -17.44 -9.54 4.94
C LEU A 88 -17.88 -10.89 4.35
N VAL A 89 -17.17 -11.42 3.35
CA VAL A 89 -17.48 -12.74 2.76
C VAL A 89 -17.31 -13.86 3.79
N GLY A 90 -16.27 -13.78 4.63
CA GLY A 90 -16.07 -14.72 5.74
C GLY A 90 -17.21 -14.69 6.75
N GLN A 91 -17.69 -13.50 7.10
CA GLN A 91 -18.86 -13.32 7.97
C GLN A 91 -20.13 -13.92 7.35
N GLU A 92 -20.42 -13.62 6.07
CA GLU A 92 -21.57 -14.19 5.36
C GLU A 92 -21.53 -15.73 5.36
N LYS A 93 -20.39 -16.32 5.01
CA LYS A 93 -20.23 -17.78 4.96
C LYS A 93 -20.32 -18.43 6.35
N ARG A 94 -19.81 -17.76 7.39
CA ARG A 94 -19.94 -18.21 8.77
C ARG A 94 -21.42 -18.30 9.18
N LEU A 95 -22.21 -17.26 8.90
CA LEU A 95 -23.64 -17.24 9.21
C LEU A 95 -24.43 -18.32 8.45
N GLN A 96 -23.97 -18.70 7.25
CA GLN A 96 -24.58 -19.73 6.41
C GLN A 96 -24.10 -21.15 6.73
N ASN A 97 -23.16 -21.34 7.66
CA ASN A 97 -22.62 -22.65 8.01
C ASN A 97 -23.02 -23.07 9.43
N PRO A 98 -24.08 -23.90 9.59
CA PRO A 98 -24.50 -24.41 10.89
C PRO A 98 -23.45 -25.28 11.60
N ARG A 99 -22.41 -25.73 10.88
CA ARG A 99 -21.32 -26.57 11.40
C ARG A 99 -20.00 -25.80 11.46
N HIS A 100 -20.06 -24.49 11.74
CA HIS A 100 -18.87 -23.65 11.85
C HIS A 100 -17.91 -24.13 12.95
N ARG A 101 -16.63 -24.28 12.63
CA ARG A 101 -15.56 -24.71 13.53
C ARG A 101 -14.47 -23.66 13.74
N GLY A 102 -14.34 -22.67 12.84
CA GLY A 102 -13.34 -21.61 12.91
C GLY A 102 -12.09 -21.86 12.06
N ASP A 103 -11.91 -23.06 11.54
CA ASP A 103 -10.79 -23.49 10.69
C ASP A 103 -11.14 -23.51 9.20
N GLU A 104 -12.34 -23.07 8.81
CA GLU A 104 -12.74 -23.08 7.41
C GLU A 104 -11.98 -22.06 6.58
N ASN A 105 -11.76 -22.38 5.30
CA ASN A 105 -11.04 -21.53 4.35
C ASN A 105 -11.58 -20.09 4.25
N TYR A 106 -12.86 -19.85 4.54
CA TYR A 106 -13.44 -18.50 4.52
C TYR A 106 -13.08 -17.65 5.75
N ASN A 107 -12.40 -18.21 6.75
CA ASN A 107 -11.81 -17.46 7.86
C ASN A 107 -10.41 -16.93 7.52
N TYR A 108 -9.86 -17.30 6.35
CA TYR A 108 -8.53 -16.93 5.90
C TYR A 108 -8.61 -16.26 4.53
N PHE A 109 -7.58 -15.48 4.20
CA PHE A 109 -7.38 -14.94 2.86
C PHE A 109 -5.92 -15.01 2.49
N LEU A 110 -5.66 -14.97 1.18
CA LEU A 110 -4.30 -15.02 0.67
C LEU A 110 -3.56 -13.74 1.05
N ALA A 111 -2.37 -13.89 1.65
CA ALA A 111 -1.53 -12.80 2.10
C ALA A 111 -0.12 -12.95 1.55
N VAL A 112 0.49 -11.84 1.19
CA VAL A 112 1.93 -11.75 0.86
C VAL A 112 2.58 -10.79 1.85
N HIS A 113 3.74 -11.17 2.38
CA HIS A 113 4.45 -10.42 3.40
C HIS A 113 5.83 -10.03 2.89
N PHE A 114 6.16 -8.75 3.02
CA PHE A 114 7.49 -8.23 2.69
C PHE A 114 8.07 -7.49 3.91
N PRO A 115 9.31 -7.77 4.32
CA PRO A 115 9.91 -7.06 5.44
C PRO A 115 10.18 -5.60 5.04
N ASP A 116 10.09 -4.69 6.01
CA ASP A 116 10.21 -3.24 5.79
C ASP A 116 11.54 -2.82 5.15
N ASN A 117 12.63 -3.53 5.44
CA ASN A 117 13.96 -3.32 4.84
C ASN A 117 14.05 -3.68 3.35
N GLN A 118 13.06 -4.39 2.80
CA GLN A 118 12.98 -4.75 1.37
C GLN A 118 11.91 -3.95 0.63
N LEU A 119 11.30 -2.95 1.29
CA LEU A 119 10.30 -2.08 0.71
C LEU A 119 10.82 -0.69 0.44
N LYS A 120 10.32 -0.12 -0.66
CA LYS A 120 10.58 1.26 -1.03
C LYS A 120 9.26 1.99 -1.19
N ILE A 121 9.01 2.95 -0.31
CA ILE A 121 7.89 3.89 -0.43
C ILE A 121 8.31 4.96 -1.44
N ILE A 122 7.56 5.08 -2.53
CA ILE A 122 7.78 6.08 -3.57
C ILE A 122 6.81 7.25 -3.41
N ASP A 123 7.20 8.41 -3.96
CA ASP A 123 6.38 9.62 -3.93
C ASP A 123 5.02 9.38 -4.62
N TYR A 124 3.93 9.70 -3.91
CA TYR A 124 2.58 9.62 -4.46
C TYR A 124 2.21 10.93 -5.16
N ASN A 125 2.34 10.96 -6.49
CA ASN A 125 2.09 12.13 -7.31
C ASN A 125 0.70 12.08 -7.96
N ARG A 126 -0.05 13.19 -7.92
CA ARG A 126 -1.34 13.33 -8.61
C ARG A 126 -1.21 14.25 -9.81
N VAL A 127 -1.84 13.86 -10.92
CA VAL A 127 -2.01 14.71 -12.10
C VAL A 127 -3.45 15.19 -12.14
N VAL A 128 -3.63 16.51 -12.17
CA VAL A 128 -4.94 17.15 -12.31
C VAL A 128 -5.05 17.66 -13.75
N LYS A 129 -6.14 17.31 -14.44
CA LYS A 129 -6.30 17.55 -15.87
C LYS A 129 -6.38 19.04 -16.22
N ASP A 130 -7.14 19.80 -15.44
CA ASP A 130 -7.36 21.23 -15.67
C ASP A 130 -7.62 21.96 -14.35
N LEU A 131 -7.75 23.28 -14.43
CA LEU A 131 -8.00 24.13 -13.29
C LEU A 131 -9.51 24.40 -13.05
N HIS A 132 -10.41 23.53 -13.54
CA HIS A 132 -11.87 23.62 -13.40
C HIS A 132 -12.40 25.02 -13.74
N GLY A 133 -11.93 25.57 -14.85
CA GLY A 133 -12.26 26.90 -15.34
C GLY A 133 -11.57 28.06 -14.61
N LEU A 134 -10.79 27.82 -13.56
CA LEU A 134 -10.00 28.87 -12.90
C LEU A 134 -8.76 29.24 -13.73
N SER A 135 -8.41 30.52 -13.68
CA SER A 135 -7.09 30.98 -14.09
C SER A 135 -6.02 30.53 -13.08
N ASN A 136 -4.76 30.51 -13.52
CA ASN A 136 -3.62 30.24 -12.64
C ASN A 136 -3.60 31.17 -11.40
N GLN A 137 -4.02 32.42 -11.55
CA GLN A 137 -4.03 33.38 -10.44
C GLN A 137 -5.12 33.06 -9.42
N GLU A 138 -6.33 32.74 -9.87
CA GLU A 138 -7.45 32.37 -8.99
C GLU A 138 -7.17 31.06 -8.26
N PHE A 139 -6.62 30.07 -8.96
CA PHE A 139 -6.23 28.80 -8.35
C PHE A 139 -5.16 29.01 -7.26
N MET A 140 -4.13 29.80 -7.55
CA MET A 140 -3.10 30.15 -6.57
C MET A 140 -3.63 30.99 -5.41
N ALA A 141 -4.66 31.82 -5.63
CA ALA A 141 -5.31 32.57 -4.55
C ALA A 141 -6.05 31.61 -3.59
N ARG A 142 -6.82 30.66 -4.12
CA ARG A 142 -7.51 29.65 -3.29
C ARG A 142 -6.54 28.75 -2.55
N LEU A 143 -5.46 28.30 -3.19
CA LEU A 143 -4.43 27.51 -2.50
C LEU A 143 -3.79 28.25 -1.33
N ARG A 144 -3.66 29.58 -1.41
CA ARG A 144 -3.11 30.38 -0.30
C ARG A 144 -4.01 30.41 0.93
N GLU A 145 -5.27 30.01 0.84
CA GLU A 145 -6.14 29.86 2.02
C GLU A 145 -5.61 28.74 2.91
N CYS A 146 -5.13 27.64 2.32
CA CYS A 146 -4.64 26.47 3.06
C CYS A 146 -3.12 26.36 3.14
N PHE A 147 -2.38 26.99 2.22
CA PHE A 147 -0.93 26.82 2.11
C PHE A 147 -0.18 28.13 2.15
N GLU A 148 1.01 28.10 2.75
CA GLU A 148 2.05 29.07 2.48
C GLU A 148 2.81 28.63 1.24
N ILE A 149 2.60 29.36 0.14
CA ILE A 149 3.20 29.05 -1.16
C ILE A 149 4.46 29.88 -1.35
N SER A 150 5.58 29.22 -1.60
CA SER A 150 6.88 29.85 -1.79
C SER A 150 7.51 29.50 -3.15
N ARG A 151 8.47 30.36 -3.53
CA ARG A 151 9.32 30.42 -4.73
C ARG A 151 8.97 29.48 -5.89
N ALA A 152 8.62 30.09 -7.03
CA ALA A 152 8.61 29.40 -8.32
C ALA A 152 10.05 29.05 -8.78
N SER A 153 10.28 27.81 -9.20
CA SER A 153 11.57 27.32 -9.72
C SER A 153 11.38 26.54 -11.02
N LYS A 154 12.38 26.53 -11.90
CA LYS A 154 12.44 25.61 -13.04
C LYS A 154 12.95 24.22 -12.65
N ALA A 155 13.81 24.15 -11.64
CA ALA A 155 14.30 22.89 -11.10
C ALA A 155 13.23 22.23 -10.21
N ILE A 156 13.20 20.89 -10.24
CA ILE A 156 12.32 20.08 -9.39
C ILE A 156 12.58 20.43 -7.93
N ILE A 157 11.51 20.62 -7.18
CA ILE A 157 11.54 20.75 -5.73
C ILE A 157 10.98 19.44 -5.17
N LYS A 158 11.72 18.81 -4.25
CA LYS A 158 11.21 17.68 -3.46
C LYS A 158 10.81 18.17 -2.07
N PRO A 159 9.67 17.71 -1.54
CA PRO A 159 9.30 18.01 -0.16
C PRO A 159 10.32 17.38 0.80
N ASN A 160 10.64 18.06 1.89
CA ASN A 160 11.68 17.61 2.82
C ASN A 160 11.25 17.46 4.28
N LYS A 161 9.96 17.73 4.59
CA LYS A 161 9.40 17.62 5.94
C LYS A 161 7.90 17.34 5.88
N LEU A 162 7.33 16.97 7.01
CA LEU A 162 5.90 16.76 7.16
C LEU A 162 5.11 18.03 6.80
N HIS A 163 3.93 17.84 6.19
CA HIS A 163 3.04 18.91 5.71
C HIS A 163 3.59 19.80 4.59
N GLU A 164 4.69 19.38 3.96
CA GLU A 164 5.25 20.03 2.79
C GLU A 164 4.88 19.27 1.51
N PHE A 165 4.41 20.02 0.52
CA PHE A 165 4.04 19.52 -0.79
C PHE A 165 4.77 20.31 -1.86
N THR A 166 4.88 19.71 -3.04
CA THR A 166 5.38 20.40 -4.23
C THR A 166 4.36 20.28 -5.35
N MET A 167 4.23 21.35 -6.12
CA MET A 167 3.26 21.44 -7.20
C MET A 167 3.97 21.93 -8.45
N TYR A 168 3.70 21.28 -9.57
CA TYR A 168 4.11 21.75 -10.87
C TYR A 168 2.92 22.43 -11.56
N LEU A 169 3.06 23.72 -11.90
CA LEU A 169 2.03 24.47 -12.59
C LEU A 169 2.65 25.42 -13.60
N ASN A 170 2.14 25.41 -14.83
CA ASN A 170 2.55 26.32 -15.91
C ASN A 170 4.08 26.43 -16.09
N GLY A 171 4.76 25.28 -16.12
CA GLY A 171 6.20 25.24 -16.34
C GLY A 171 7.07 25.54 -15.12
N ASN A 172 6.50 25.69 -13.92
CA ASN A 172 7.23 26.02 -12.71
C ASN A 172 6.85 25.10 -11.54
N TRP A 173 7.84 24.81 -10.71
CA TRP A 173 7.68 24.15 -9.42
C TRP A 173 7.43 25.17 -8.32
N TYR A 174 6.47 24.85 -7.46
CA TYR A 174 6.11 25.62 -6.28
C TYR A 174 6.25 24.73 -5.04
N LYS A 175 6.67 25.34 -3.93
CA LYS A 175 6.70 24.68 -2.61
C LYS A 175 5.51 25.17 -1.79
N LEU A 176 4.74 24.23 -1.24
CA LEU A 176 3.53 24.48 -0.49
C LEU A 176 3.71 23.92 0.91
N ASN A 177 3.70 24.78 1.93
CA ASN A 177 3.66 24.33 3.33
C ASN A 177 2.22 24.46 3.82
N ALA A 178 1.61 23.39 4.29
CA ALA A 178 0.25 23.47 4.83
C ALA A 178 0.25 24.34 6.09
N LYS A 179 -0.74 25.22 6.21
CA LYS A 179 -0.89 26.10 7.38
C LYS A 179 -1.38 25.29 8.59
N ALA A 180 -0.96 25.67 9.79
CA ALA A 180 -1.53 25.10 11.00
C ALA A 180 -3.06 25.24 11.02
N GLY A 181 -3.78 24.21 11.50
CA GLY A 181 -5.24 24.15 11.50
C GLY A 181 -5.88 23.67 10.19
N THR A 182 -5.06 23.39 9.16
CA THR A 182 -5.52 22.77 7.89
C THR A 182 -5.25 21.26 7.82
N TYR A 183 -4.67 20.70 8.87
CA TYR A 183 -4.39 19.28 9.05
C TYR A 183 -4.52 18.89 10.52
N ASN A 184 -4.65 17.60 10.80
CA ASN A 184 -4.70 17.04 12.15
C ASN A 184 -3.65 15.92 12.30
N ASP A 185 -2.62 16.17 13.11
CA ASP A 185 -1.55 15.18 13.34
C ASP A 185 -2.01 13.94 14.10
N ASN A 186 -3.09 14.05 14.87
CA ASN A 186 -3.69 12.93 15.57
C ASN A 186 -4.64 12.11 14.70
N ASP A 187 -4.90 12.58 13.47
CA ASP A 187 -5.72 11.87 12.48
C ASP A 187 -5.13 12.04 11.07
N PRO A 188 -3.97 11.40 10.81
CA PRO A 188 -3.29 11.50 9.53
C PRO A 188 -4.09 10.87 8.37
N LEU A 189 -5.13 10.09 8.68
CA LEU A 189 -5.98 9.40 7.70
C LEU A 189 -7.31 10.14 7.44
N GLY A 190 -7.89 10.80 8.44
CA GLY A 190 -9.18 11.47 8.32
C GLY A 190 -9.11 12.79 7.55
N PHE A 191 -7.95 13.44 7.55
CA PHE A 191 -7.65 14.53 6.62
C PHE A 191 -7.04 13.96 5.34
N TRP A 192 -7.82 13.16 4.60
CA TRP A 192 -7.55 13.05 3.18
C TRP A 192 -7.51 14.49 2.66
N MET A 193 -6.42 14.86 2.00
CA MET A 193 -6.22 16.13 1.32
C MET A 193 -7.17 16.31 0.10
N LEU A 194 -8.34 15.67 0.20
CA LEU A 194 -9.37 15.43 -0.78
C LEU A 194 -10.42 16.54 -0.86
N PRO A 195 -10.77 17.35 0.16
CA PRO A 195 -11.81 18.37 -0.04
C PRO A 195 -11.48 19.35 -1.17
N PHE A 196 -10.19 19.63 -1.39
CA PHE A 196 -9.77 20.53 -2.46
C PHE A 196 -9.78 19.89 -3.85
N PHE A 197 -9.57 18.58 -3.97
CA PHE A 197 -9.46 17.87 -5.27
C PHE A 197 -10.61 16.88 -5.56
N GLN A 198 -11.50 16.61 -4.60
CA GLN A 198 -12.68 15.74 -4.80
C GLN A 198 -13.73 16.36 -5.72
N ASN A 199 -13.81 17.70 -5.76
CA ASN A 199 -14.73 18.41 -6.65
C ASN A 199 -14.18 18.63 -8.07
N TRP A 200 -13.11 17.91 -8.45
CA TRP A 200 -12.35 18.13 -9.69
C TRP A 200 -12.25 16.87 -10.56
N TYR A 201 -13.13 15.89 -10.29
CA TYR A 201 -13.36 14.71 -11.11
C TYR A 201 -14.79 14.71 -11.65
#